data_AF-A0A2Y9L9X4-F1
#
_entry.id   AF-A0A2Y9L9X4-F1
#
_cell.length_a   1.000
_cell.length_b   1.000
_cell.length_c   1.000
_cell.angle_alpha   90.00
_cell.angle_beta   90.00
_cell.angle_gamma   90.00
#
_symmetry.space_group_name_H-M   'P 1'
#
loop_
_entity.id
_entity.type
_entity.pdbx_description
1 polymer ?
#
loop_
_entity_poly.entity_id
_entity_poly.type
_entity_poly.pdbx_seq_one_letter_code
_entity_poly.pdbx_strand_id
1 'polypeptide(L)'
;MASMLSPSTVTETLDPPEISECNQNAADISAIVVYFVVVMAVGLWLNASLFASNIASCHFMGLTGMGADSGIAIAAFEWNALLLLLVLGWFFVPIYIKTGVMTMPEYVRKRFGGKRLHIYLSILSLFICVALRISSDIFSGAIFITLALGLDLYLEIFILLAITAICTTTGESIACLAQSRYFC
;
A
#
# COMPACT_ATOMS: atom_id res chain seq x y z
N MET A 1 -53.42 -62.82 33.61
CA MET A 1 -52.57 -62.36 32.49
C MET A 1 -53.01 -60.96 32.09
N ALA A 2 -52.05 -60.10 31.71
CA ALA A 2 -52.15 -58.69 31.29
C ALA A 2 -52.30 -57.68 32.45
N SER A 3 -51.20 -57.07 32.91
CA SER A 3 -50.58 -55.81 32.41
C SER A 3 -51.46 -54.58 32.72
N MET A 4 -51.18 -53.75 33.74
CA MET A 4 -50.11 -52.72 33.81
C MET A 4 -49.95 -51.92 32.51
N LEU A 5 -50.61 -50.75 32.41
CA LEU A 5 -49.99 -49.42 32.47
C LEU A 5 -50.98 -48.32 32.04
N SER A 6 -51.17 -47.36 32.92
CA SER A 6 -51.33 -45.93 32.59
C SER A 6 -49.99 -45.27 33.00
N PRO A 7 -49.65 -43.99 32.73
CA PRO A 7 -50.44 -42.92 32.10
C PRO A 7 -49.58 -42.00 31.17
N SER A 8 -50.09 -40.80 30.89
CA SER A 8 -49.38 -39.56 30.46
C SER A 8 -49.30 -39.36 28.95
N THR A 9 -49.46 -38.17 28.38
CA THR A 9 -49.90 -36.84 28.81
C THR A 9 -49.95 -36.11 27.47
N VAL A 10 -51.06 -35.45 27.17
CA VAL A 10 -51.07 -34.45 26.10
C VAL A 10 -50.16 -33.33 26.56
N THR A 11 -48.93 -33.35 26.10
CA THR A 11 -48.11 -32.16 26.03
C THR A 11 -48.02 -31.86 24.55
N GLU A 12 -48.80 -30.89 24.09
CA GLU A 12 -48.35 -30.00 23.03
C GLU A 12 -46.92 -29.58 23.37
N THR A 13 -45.93 -30.27 22.80
CA THR A 13 -44.60 -29.70 22.62
C THR A 13 -44.74 -28.68 21.50
N LEU A 14 -45.24 -27.52 21.91
CA LEU A 14 -44.91 -26.18 21.41
C LEU A 14 -43.81 -26.25 20.35
N ASP A 15 -44.18 -26.08 19.08
CA ASP A 15 -43.20 -25.83 18.01
C ASP A 15 -42.30 -24.68 18.46
N PRO A 16 -40.98 -24.89 18.72
CA PRO A 16 -40.05 -23.79 18.86
C PRO A 16 -39.62 -23.38 17.44
N PRO A 17 -39.64 -22.08 17.12
CA PRO A 17 -40.01 -21.57 15.79
C PRO A 17 -38.82 -21.51 14.82
N GLU A 18 -39.09 -21.08 13.59
CA GLU A 18 -38.20 -20.66 12.47
C GLU A 18 -36.98 -19.75 12.82
N ILE A 19 -36.67 -19.55 14.10
CA ILE A 19 -35.61 -18.67 14.62
C ILE A 19 -34.20 -19.26 14.40
N SER A 20 -34.06 -20.59 14.35
CA SER A 20 -32.74 -21.22 14.12
C SER A 20 -32.26 -21.01 12.68
N GLU A 21 -33.15 -21.11 11.69
CA GLU A 21 -32.81 -20.89 10.28
C GLU A 21 -32.63 -19.39 9.98
N CYS A 22 -33.44 -18.52 10.58
CA CYS A 22 -33.28 -17.07 10.51
C CYS A 22 -31.96 -16.60 11.13
N ASN A 23 -31.57 -17.12 12.30
CA ASN A 23 -30.29 -16.80 12.94
C ASN A 23 -29.08 -17.37 12.18
N GLN A 24 -29.20 -18.55 11.56
CA GLN A 24 -28.13 -19.11 10.73
C GLN A 24 -27.92 -18.28 9.47
N ASN A 25 -29.01 -17.92 8.77
CA ASN A 25 -28.96 -17.07 7.58
C ASN A 25 -28.50 -15.65 7.91
N ALA A 26 -28.96 -15.09 9.03
CA ALA A 26 -28.49 -13.80 9.53
C ALA A 26 -27.00 -13.85 9.93
N ALA A 27 -26.53 -14.97 10.50
CA ALA A 27 -25.12 -15.18 10.82
C ALA A 27 -24.26 -15.35 9.56
N ASP A 28 -24.70 -16.09 8.54
CA ASP A 28 -24.01 -16.23 7.26
C ASP A 28 -23.96 -14.90 6.49
N ILE A 29 -25.07 -14.16 6.42
CA ILE A 29 -25.11 -12.82 5.82
C ILE A 29 -24.19 -11.87 6.58
N SER A 30 -24.23 -11.89 7.91
CA SER A 30 -23.33 -11.09 8.76
C SER A 30 -21.86 -11.46 8.52
N ALA A 31 -21.52 -12.75 8.42
CA ALA A 31 -20.17 -13.21 8.15
C ALA A 31 -19.67 -12.74 6.77
N ILE A 32 -20.52 -12.78 5.74
CA ILE A 32 -20.19 -12.26 4.39
C ILE A 32 -19.94 -10.75 4.44
N VAL A 33 -20.81 -9.99 5.14
CA VAL A 33 -20.66 -8.53 5.28
C VAL A 33 -19.39 -8.19 6.05
N VAL A 34 -19.12 -8.88 7.16
CA VAL A 34 -17.90 -8.69 7.96
C VAL A 34 -16.67 -9.04 7.13
N TYR A 35 -16.68 -10.16 6.40
CA TYR A 35 -15.58 -10.53 5.51
C TYR A 35 -15.35 -9.46 4.44
N PHE A 36 -16.40 -8.97 3.77
CA PHE A 36 -16.28 -7.94 2.75
C PHE A 36 -15.73 -6.63 3.31
N VAL A 37 -16.23 -6.18 4.47
CA VAL A 37 -15.74 -4.97 5.14
C VAL A 37 -14.28 -5.11 5.54
N VAL A 38 -13.87 -6.26 6.09
CA VAL A 38 -12.47 -6.53 6.45
C VAL A 38 -11.58 -6.53 5.21
N VAL A 39 -11.98 -7.22 4.14
CA VAL A 39 -11.23 -7.25 2.87
C VAL A 39 -11.12 -5.85 2.26
N MET A 40 -12.21 -5.07 2.25
CA MET A 40 -12.20 -3.71 1.72
C MET A 40 -11.35 -2.78 2.58
N ALA A 41 -11.42 -2.86 3.90
CA ALA A 41 -10.61 -2.05 4.81
C ALA A 41 -9.11 -2.35 4.65
N VAL A 42 -8.73 -3.63 4.63
CA VAL A 42 -7.33 -4.05 4.42
C VAL A 42 -6.85 -3.65 3.02
N GLY A 43 -7.69 -3.87 2.01
CA GLY A 43 -7.40 -3.48 0.63
C GLY A 43 -7.17 -1.97 0.49
N LEU A 44 -8.04 -1.14 1.04
CA LEU A 44 -7.89 0.32 1.01
C LEU A 44 -6.64 0.78 1.73
N TRP A 45 -6.31 0.19 2.89
CA TRP A 45 -5.12 0.54 3.63
C TRP A 45 -3.83 0.23 2.85
N LEU A 46 -3.75 -0.96 2.25
CA LEU A 46 -2.61 -1.37 1.43
C LEU A 46 -2.45 -0.47 0.20
N ASN A 47 -3.55 -0.17 -0.49
CA ASN A 47 -3.53 0.69 -1.66
C ASN A 47 -3.13 2.13 -1.31
N ALA A 48 -3.65 2.68 -0.21
CA ALA A 48 -3.30 4.02 0.27
C ALA A 48 -1.80 4.13 0.60
N SER A 49 -1.23 3.13 1.27
CA SER A 49 0.21 3.11 1.59
C SER A 49 1.09 3.01 0.34
N LEU A 50 0.70 2.18 -0.63
CA LEU A 50 1.41 2.03 -1.90
C LEU A 50 1.38 3.35 -2.68
N PHE A 51 0.20 3.96 -2.81
CA PHE A 51 0.04 5.24 -3.49
C PHE A 51 0.85 6.36 -2.82
N ALA A 52 0.77 6.46 -1.50
CA ALA A 52 1.53 7.44 -0.72
C ALA A 52 3.06 7.28 -0.88
N SER A 53 3.55 6.04 -1.02
CA SER A 53 4.99 5.79 -1.21
C SER A 53 5.49 6.05 -2.63
N ASN A 54 4.57 6.01 -3.61
CA ASN A 54 4.88 6.17 -5.02
C ASN A 54 4.84 7.64 -5.48
N ILE A 55 4.00 8.47 -4.86
CA ILE A 55 3.92 9.89 -5.21
C ILE A 55 5.05 10.68 -4.54
N ALA A 56 5.89 11.27 -5.39
CA ALA A 56 6.92 12.22 -5.00
C ALA A 56 6.48 13.67 -5.25
N SER A 57 7.13 14.64 -4.60
CA SER A 57 6.83 16.07 -4.79
C SER A 57 7.02 16.52 -6.24
N CYS A 58 8.02 15.94 -6.91
CA CYS A 58 8.29 16.18 -8.32
C CYS A 58 7.16 15.74 -9.26
N HIS A 59 6.35 14.74 -8.87
CA HIS A 59 5.20 14.30 -9.64
C HIS A 59 4.14 15.41 -9.70
N PHE A 60 3.85 16.04 -8.56
CA PHE A 60 2.92 17.16 -8.49
C PHE A 60 3.42 18.37 -9.28
N MET A 61 4.71 18.71 -9.12
CA MET A 61 5.30 19.84 -9.83
C MET A 61 5.38 19.61 -11.34
N GLY A 62 5.71 18.40 -11.77
CA GLY A 62 5.75 18.00 -13.18
C GLY A 62 4.38 17.97 -13.83
N LEU A 63 3.36 17.43 -13.14
CA LEU A 63 1.98 17.45 -13.62
C LEU A 63 1.42 18.87 -13.70
N THR A 64 1.72 19.72 -12.72
CA THR A 64 1.29 21.13 -12.75
C THR A 64 1.94 21.88 -13.90
N GLY A 65 3.24 21.65 -14.16
CA GLY A 65 3.95 22.25 -15.29
C GLY A 65 3.41 21.78 -16.65
N MET A 66 3.23 20.47 -16.83
CA MET A 66 2.63 19.94 -18.06
C MET A 66 1.15 20.31 -18.20
N GLY A 67 0.42 20.44 -17.10
CA GLY A 67 -0.97 20.90 -17.10
C GLY A 67 -1.12 22.37 -17.50
N ALA A 68 -0.13 23.21 -17.19
CA ALA A 68 -0.12 24.60 -17.64
C ALA A 68 0.07 24.72 -19.16
N ASP A 69 0.81 23.79 -19.78
CA ASP A 69 1.11 23.81 -21.22
C ASP A 69 0.09 22.98 -22.04
N SER A 70 -0.17 21.73 -21.64
CA SER A 70 -1.05 20.78 -22.33
C SER A 70 -2.48 20.68 -21.77
N GLY A 71 -2.81 21.40 -20.70
CA GLY A 71 -4.17 21.40 -20.12
C GLY A 71 -4.61 20.03 -19.61
N ILE A 72 -5.88 19.67 -19.88
CA ILE A 72 -6.50 18.43 -19.38
C ILE A 72 -5.90 17.14 -19.99
N ALA A 73 -5.13 17.26 -21.08
CA ALA A 73 -4.56 16.09 -21.78
C ALA A 73 -3.63 15.26 -20.88
N ILE A 74 -2.99 15.89 -19.89
CA ILE A 74 -2.12 15.19 -18.94
C ILE A 74 -2.90 14.21 -18.04
N ALA A 75 -4.18 14.46 -17.76
CA ALA A 75 -5.01 13.56 -16.95
C ALA A 75 -5.21 12.19 -17.62
N ALA A 76 -5.20 12.14 -18.95
CA ALA A 76 -5.27 10.87 -19.68
C ALA A 76 -4.02 10.01 -19.43
N PHE A 77 -2.86 10.61 -19.16
CA PHE A 77 -1.64 9.87 -18.83
C PHE A 77 -1.77 9.18 -17.47
N GLU A 78 -2.33 9.87 -16.46
CA GLU A 78 -2.54 9.29 -15.13
C GLU A 78 -3.59 8.17 -15.13
N TRP A 79 -4.68 8.32 -15.88
CA TRP A 79 -5.66 7.25 -16.03
C TRP A 79 -5.07 6.00 -16.69
N ASN A 80 -4.16 6.17 -17.67
CA ASN A 80 -3.45 5.05 -18.25
C ASN A 80 -2.49 4.38 -17.25
N ALA A 81 -1.82 5.17 -16.39
CA ALA A 81 -0.93 4.63 -15.36
C ALA A 81 -1.67 3.75 -14.34
N LEU A 82 -2.88 4.17 -13.91
CA LEU A 82 -3.75 3.38 -13.02
C LEU A 82 -4.12 2.02 -13.62
N LEU A 83 -4.52 2.00 -14.90
CA LEU A 83 -4.87 0.76 -15.60
C LEU A 83 -3.67 -0.17 -15.73
N LEU A 84 -2.50 0.37 -16.09
CA LEU A 84 -1.28 -0.42 -16.24
C LEU A 84 -0.83 -1.00 -14.90
N LEU A 85 -0.95 -0.24 -13.80
CA LEU A 85 -0.62 -0.70 -12.45
C LEU A 85 -1.53 -1.85 -11.99
N LEU A 86 -2.84 -1.78 -12.31
CA LEU A 86 -3.78 -2.85 -11.98
C LEU A 86 -3.44 -4.15 -12.72
N VAL A 87 -3.14 -4.05 -14.03
CA VAL A 87 -2.72 -5.20 -14.85
C VAL A 87 -1.40 -5.76 -14.35
N LEU A 88 -0.44 -4.89 -14.01
CA LEU A 88 0.86 -5.29 -13.47
C LEU A 88 0.69 -6.02 -12.12
N GLY A 89 -0.15 -5.50 -11.23
CA GLY A 89 -0.47 -6.13 -9.95
C GLY A 89 -1.04 -7.53 -10.14
N TRP A 90 -2.06 -7.68 -10.99
CA TRP A 90 -2.68 -8.99 -11.26
C TRP A 90 -1.69 -10.02 -11.81
N PHE A 91 -0.75 -9.59 -12.66
CA PHE A 91 0.25 -10.49 -13.24
C PHE A 91 1.41 -10.79 -12.28
N PHE A 92 1.95 -9.79 -11.58
CA PHE A 92 3.14 -9.94 -10.75
C PHE A 92 2.84 -10.50 -9.36
N VAL A 93 1.68 -10.20 -8.76
CA VAL A 93 1.28 -10.75 -7.45
C VAL A 93 1.37 -12.29 -7.40
N PRO A 94 0.76 -13.06 -8.32
CA PRO A 94 0.86 -14.52 -8.28
C PRO A 94 2.30 -15.02 -8.51
N ILE A 95 3.09 -14.31 -9.30
CA ILE A 95 4.50 -14.65 -9.56
C ILE A 95 5.35 -14.47 -8.30
N TYR A 96 5.14 -13.39 -7.55
CA TYR A 96 5.84 -13.13 -6.28
C TYR A 96 5.49 -14.17 -5.21
N ILE A 97 4.21 -14.54 -5.10
CA ILE A 97 3.76 -15.56 -4.14
C ILE A 97 4.40 -16.93 -4.45
N LYS A 98 4.50 -17.31 -5.73
CA LYS A 98 5.12 -18.59 -6.13
C LYS A 98 6.64 -18.62 -5.95
N THR A 99 7.31 -17.48 -6.11
CA THR A 99 8.78 -17.40 -6.05
C THR A 99 9.30 -17.14 -4.63
N GLY A 100 8.48 -16.64 -3.72
CA GLY A 100 8.81 -16.45 -2.30
C GLY A 100 9.96 -15.46 -2.08
N VAL A 101 10.05 -14.43 -2.90
CA VAL A 101 11.15 -13.46 -2.88
C VAL A 101 10.63 -12.12 -2.38
N MET A 102 11.34 -11.51 -1.42
CA MET A 102 10.87 -10.29 -0.73
C MET A 102 11.42 -9.00 -1.35
N THR A 103 12.45 -9.10 -2.22
CA THR A 103 13.07 -7.92 -2.82
C THR A 103 13.12 -8.05 -4.35
N MET A 104 12.88 -6.92 -5.03
CA MET A 104 12.96 -6.82 -6.49
C MET A 104 14.32 -7.27 -7.07
N PRO A 105 15.48 -6.81 -6.55
CA PRO A 105 16.77 -7.25 -7.10
C PRO A 105 16.99 -8.76 -6.89
N GLU A 106 16.45 -9.35 -5.84
CA GLU A 106 16.55 -10.79 -5.60
C GLU A 106 15.64 -11.62 -6.52
N TYR A 107 14.48 -11.09 -6.92
CA TYR A 107 13.64 -11.71 -7.96
C TYR A 107 14.42 -11.88 -9.26
N VAL A 108 15.15 -10.83 -9.68
CA VAL A 108 15.99 -10.88 -10.89
C VAL A 108 17.16 -11.87 -10.73
N ARG A 109 17.75 -11.96 -9.52
CA ARG A 109 18.79 -12.96 -9.22
C ARG A 109 18.28 -14.39 -9.43
N LYS A 110 17.08 -14.70 -8.92
CA LYS A 110 16.49 -16.04 -9.01
C LYS A 110 16.10 -16.40 -10.45
N ARG A 111 15.69 -15.42 -11.26
CA ARG A 111 15.31 -15.60 -12.66
C ARG A 111 16.50 -15.76 -13.62
N PHE A 112 17.58 -14.99 -13.43
CA PHE A 112 18.71 -14.96 -14.37
C PHE A 112 19.97 -15.68 -13.88
N GLY A 113 20.04 -16.11 -12.62
CA GLY A 113 21.13 -16.94 -12.06
C GLY A 113 22.52 -16.28 -11.99
N GLY A 114 22.70 -15.08 -12.55
CA GLY A 114 23.99 -14.39 -12.63
C GLY A 114 24.28 -13.52 -11.41
N LYS A 115 25.28 -13.91 -10.59
CA LYS A 115 25.75 -13.11 -9.43
C LYS A 115 26.25 -11.72 -9.85
N ARG A 116 26.90 -11.61 -11.02
CA ARG A 116 27.41 -10.35 -11.59
C ARG A 116 26.27 -9.40 -11.97
N LEU A 117 25.25 -9.90 -12.67
CA LEU A 117 24.12 -9.09 -13.14
C LEU A 117 23.32 -8.48 -11.97
N HIS A 118 23.08 -9.26 -10.92
CA HIS A 118 22.41 -8.76 -9.71
C HIS A 118 23.19 -7.62 -9.04
N ILE A 119 24.50 -7.74 -8.92
CA ILE A 119 25.36 -6.70 -8.34
C ILE A 119 25.31 -5.42 -9.20
N TYR A 120 25.41 -5.53 -10.53
CA TYR A 120 25.27 -4.38 -11.41
C TYR A 120 23.89 -3.72 -11.29
N LEU A 121 22.80 -4.49 -11.29
CA LEU A 121 21.45 -3.95 -11.17
C LEU A 121 21.18 -3.32 -9.79
N SER A 122 21.72 -3.91 -8.72
CA SER A 122 21.56 -3.37 -7.37
C SER A 122 22.34 -2.06 -7.20
N ILE A 123 23.57 -1.98 -7.73
CA ILE A 123 24.36 -0.73 -7.74
C ILE A 123 23.70 0.31 -8.63
N LEU A 124 23.26 -0.07 -9.83
CA LEU A 124 22.59 0.84 -10.77
C LEU A 124 21.29 1.39 -10.19
N SER A 125 20.46 0.54 -9.59
CA SER A 125 19.22 0.94 -8.91
C SER A 125 19.50 1.87 -7.74
N LEU A 126 20.49 1.56 -6.90
CA LEU A 126 20.90 2.44 -5.80
C LEU A 126 21.35 3.81 -6.34
N PHE A 127 22.21 3.82 -7.35
CA PHE A 127 22.69 5.04 -7.98
C PHE A 127 21.55 5.87 -8.56
N ILE A 128 20.62 5.24 -9.29
CA ILE A 128 19.42 5.89 -9.84
C ILE A 128 18.53 6.42 -8.71
N CYS A 129 18.30 5.65 -7.65
CA CYS A 129 17.50 6.09 -6.52
C CYS A 129 18.11 7.32 -5.85
N VAL A 130 19.41 7.31 -5.56
CA VAL A 130 20.09 8.45 -4.91
C VAL A 130 20.19 9.66 -5.85
N ALA A 131 20.62 9.46 -7.09
CA ALA A 131 20.86 10.57 -8.02
C ALA A 131 19.58 11.15 -8.63
N LEU A 132 18.53 10.34 -8.85
CA LEU A 132 17.30 10.81 -9.48
C LEU A 132 16.19 11.10 -8.48
N ARG A 133 15.98 10.27 -7.43
CA ARG A 133 14.94 10.60 -6.44
C ARG A 133 15.35 11.79 -5.59
N ILE A 134 16.49 11.69 -4.89
CA ILE A 134 16.88 12.72 -3.92
C ILE A 134 17.07 14.08 -4.62
N SER A 135 17.71 14.10 -5.79
CA SER A 135 17.89 15.35 -6.54
C SER A 135 16.58 15.94 -7.05
N SER A 136 15.67 15.10 -7.57
CA SER A 136 14.36 15.58 -8.04
C SER A 136 13.48 16.09 -6.90
N ASP A 137 13.51 15.41 -5.75
CA ASP A 137 12.76 15.79 -4.55
C ASP A 137 13.26 17.13 -3.97
N ILE A 138 14.58 17.33 -3.89
CA ILE A 138 15.19 18.59 -3.43
C ILE A 138 14.92 19.72 -4.42
N PHE A 139 15.07 19.48 -5.72
CA PHE A 139 14.82 20.49 -6.76
C PHE A 139 13.36 20.94 -6.77
N SER A 140 12.43 19.98 -6.70
CA SER A 140 11.01 20.26 -6.63
C SER A 140 10.64 21.00 -5.34
N GLY A 141 11.22 20.60 -4.20
CA GLY A 141 11.02 21.27 -2.92
C GLY A 141 11.54 22.71 -2.93
N ALA A 142 12.72 22.95 -3.52
CA ALA A 142 13.31 24.29 -3.60
C ALA A 142 12.43 25.24 -4.42
N ILE A 143 12.01 24.86 -5.62
CA ILE A 143 11.14 25.70 -6.48
C ILE A 143 9.82 26.03 -5.78
N PHE A 144 9.23 25.07 -5.06
CA PHE A 144 8.00 25.30 -4.33
C PHE A 144 8.16 26.37 -3.24
N ILE A 145 9.25 26.31 -2.47
CA ILE A 145 9.54 27.29 -1.42
C ILE A 145 9.84 28.67 -2.04
N THR A 146 10.50 28.71 -3.21
CA THR A 146 10.83 29.97 -3.92
C THR A 146 9.57 30.70 -4.32
N LEU A 147 8.60 29.96 -4.82
CA LEU A 147 7.31 30.51 -5.20
C LEU A 147 6.50 30.99 -3.98
N ALA A 148 6.70 30.37 -2.81
CA ALA A 148 5.94 30.68 -1.59
C ALA A 148 6.52 31.87 -0.80
N LEU A 149 7.85 31.97 -0.68
CA LEU A 149 8.53 32.99 0.14
C LEU A 149 9.17 34.11 -0.68
N GLY A 150 9.41 33.91 -1.99
CA GLY A 150 10.03 34.90 -2.88
C GLY A 150 11.48 35.23 -2.53
N LEU A 151 12.20 34.34 -1.84
CA LEU A 151 13.60 34.52 -1.46
C LEU A 151 14.55 34.00 -2.56
N ASP A 152 15.85 34.27 -2.41
CA ASP A 152 16.86 33.71 -3.32
C ASP A 152 16.91 32.18 -3.25
N LEU A 153 16.94 31.55 -4.42
CA LEU A 153 16.94 30.08 -4.61
C LEU A 153 18.06 29.38 -3.81
N TYR A 154 19.22 30.03 -3.66
CA TYR A 154 20.34 29.48 -2.87
C TYR A 154 20.03 29.39 -1.36
N LEU A 155 19.31 30.36 -0.80
CA LEU A 155 18.99 30.41 0.62
C LEU A 155 17.99 29.30 0.97
N GLU A 156 17.02 29.07 0.09
CA GLU A 156 15.99 28.05 0.29
C GLU A 156 16.50 26.63 0.15
N ILE A 157 17.44 26.37 -0.76
CA ILE A 157 18.12 25.07 -0.83
C ILE A 157 18.83 24.79 0.49
N PHE A 158 19.49 25.80 1.09
CA PHE A 158 20.15 25.64 2.38
C PHE A 158 19.16 25.33 3.52
N ILE A 159 18.03 26.03 3.55
CA ILE A 159 16.94 25.76 4.51
C ILE A 159 16.37 24.35 4.32
N LEU A 160 16.08 23.96 3.07
CA LEU A 160 15.53 22.64 2.75
C LEU A 160 16.51 21.53 3.14
N LEU A 161 17.80 21.67 2.83
CA LEU A 161 18.83 20.72 3.25
C LEU A 161 18.91 20.59 4.78
N ALA A 162 18.84 21.71 5.50
CA ALA A 162 18.88 21.70 6.95
C ALA A 162 17.68 20.94 7.55
N ILE A 163 16.47 21.20 7.04
CA ILE A 163 15.25 20.50 7.48
C ILE A 163 15.34 19.00 7.13
N THR A 164 15.76 18.66 5.90
CA THR A 164 15.92 17.27 5.47
C THR A 164 16.96 16.53 6.31
N ALA A 165 18.08 17.15 6.68
CA ALA A 165 19.09 16.54 7.54
C ALA A 165 18.56 16.25 8.95
N ILE A 166 17.81 17.17 9.55
CA ILE A 166 17.18 16.98 10.88
C ILE A 166 16.11 15.89 10.82
N CYS A 167 15.28 15.89 9.78
CA CYS A 167 14.23 14.89 9.59
C CYS A 167 14.84 13.49 9.35
N THR A 168 15.92 13.40 8.58
CA THR A 168 16.61 12.13 8.31
C THR A 168 17.23 11.57 9.59
N THR A 169 17.98 12.37 10.36
CA THR A 169 18.60 11.91 11.62
C THR A 169 17.56 11.45 12.65
N THR A 170 16.43 12.14 12.74
CA THR A 170 15.32 11.76 13.63
C THR A 170 14.58 10.53 13.09
N GLY A 171 14.38 10.42 11.79
CA GLY A 171 13.71 9.28 11.15
C GLY A 171 14.49 7.97 11.29
N GLU A 172 15.79 7.99 11.02
CA GLU A 172 16.68 6.83 11.14
C GLU A 172 16.73 6.31 12.59
N SER A 173 16.75 7.21 13.57
CA SER A 173 16.74 6.84 15.00
C SER A 173 15.39 6.24 15.43
N ILE A 174 14.26 6.79 14.98
CA ILE A 174 12.93 6.21 15.24
C ILE A 174 12.77 4.86 14.54
N ALA A 175 13.24 4.71 13.30
CA ALA A 175 13.16 3.45 12.56
C ALA A 175 13.95 2.34 13.26
N CYS A 176 15.17 2.65 13.73
CA CYS A 176 15.99 1.73 14.52
C CYS A 176 15.30 1.33 15.83
N LEU A 177 14.72 2.29 16.55
CA LEU A 177 13.99 2.04 17.80
C LEU A 177 12.72 1.22 17.60
N ALA A 178 11.97 1.47 16.53
CA ALA A 178 10.80 0.70 16.17
C ALA A 178 11.18 -0.75 15.85
N GLN A 179 12.23 -0.96 15.06
CA GLN A 179 12.70 -2.30 14.70
C GLN A 179 13.17 -3.11 15.92
N SER A 180 13.78 -2.46 16.91
CA SER A 180 14.14 -3.09 18.18
C SER A 180 12.94 -3.50 19.05
N ARG A 181 11.75 -2.90 18.86
CA ARG A 181 10.52 -3.21 19.62
C ARG A 181 9.69 -4.34 19.00
N TYR A 182 9.78 -4.55 17.69
CA TYR A 182 9.06 -5.62 16.99
C TYR A 182 9.82 -6.96 16.92
N PHE A 183 11.14 -6.96 17.19
CA PHE A 183 12.00 -8.16 17.10
C PHE A 183 12.40 -8.75 18.47
N CYS A 184 11.76 -8.31 19.56
CA CYS A 184 11.85 -8.88 20.90
C CYS A 184 10.45 -9.41 21.29
#